data_AF-A0A1B9NDT7-F1
#
_entry.id   AF-A0A1B9NDT7-F1
#
_cell.length_a   1.000
_cell.length_b   1.000
_cell.length_c   1.000
_cell.angle_alpha   90.00
_cell.angle_beta   90.00
_cell.angle_gamma   90.00
#
_symmetry.space_group_name_H-M   'P 1'
#
loop_
_entity.id
_entity.type
_entity.pdbx_description
1 polymer ?
#
loop_
_entity_poly.entity_id
_entity_poly.type
_entity_poly.pdbx_seq_one_letter_code
_entity_poly.pdbx_strand_id
1 'polypeptide(L)'
;MQRTESVGAWARTARFDEPIDLGLVEQQILARPLPEARGRSREGMPVAQFVAGVFFMLVPAVAPLLAFGLLWGASRETDSDVADALLIGAGVASPAGVAFPLTALMLWAQKRRRSVFVTTVAVVAPVVSIAATALLWTPGLPVTTAVFVGNLASAVLSVILCALVFLASRPETEEAVEREAEEASREEALRLKERTIALHVLHDRGLIDVATYERAIDMPLGSWGELSRKRG
;
A
#
# COMPACT_ATOMS: atom_id res chain seq x y z
N MET A 1 26.55 -14.35 -6.36
CA MET A 1 25.45 -14.39 -7.36
C MET A 1 25.08 -15.85 -7.57
N GLN A 2 23.99 -16.33 -6.96
CA GLN A 2 23.46 -17.67 -7.24
C GLN A 2 22.73 -17.61 -8.59
N ARG A 3 23.13 -18.46 -9.55
CA ARG A 3 22.36 -18.64 -10.79
C ARG A 3 20.98 -19.16 -10.40
N THR A 4 19.94 -18.40 -10.71
CA THR A 4 18.56 -18.84 -10.56
C THR A 4 18.33 -20.05 -11.46
N GLU A 5 18.25 -21.23 -10.85
CA GLU A 5 17.95 -22.47 -11.55
C GLU A 5 16.55 -22.38 -12.17
N SER A 6 16.45 -22.62 -13.49
CA SER A 6 15.17 -22.55 -14.19
C SER A 6 14.16 -23.55 -13.62
N VAL A 7 12.87 -23.21 -13.64
CA VAL A 7 11.80 -24.06 -13.10
C VAL A 7 11.86 -25.48 -13.68
N GLY A 8 12.17 -25.64 -14.97
CA GLY A 8 12.34 -26.96 -15.58
C GLY A 8 13.56 -27.73 -15.08
N ALA A 9 14.68 -27.06 -14.77
CA ALA A 9 15.84 -27.73 -14.17
C ALA A 9 15.54 -28.20 -12.75
N TRP A 10 14.92 -27.32 -11.95
CA TRP A 10 14.48 -27.67 -10.61
C TRP A 10 13.46 -28.81 -10.61
N ALA A 11 12.43 -28.77 -11.46
CA ALA A 11 11.40 -29.80 -11.51
C ALA A 11 11.98 -31.19 -11.87
N ARG A 12 13.13 -31.24 -12.55
CA ARG A 12 13.84 -32.49 -12.85
C ARG A 12 14.63 -33.03 -11.66
N THR A 13 15.22 -32.15 -10.86
CA THR A 13 16.16 -32.52 -9.78
C THR A 13 15.50 -32.59 -8.41
N ALA A 14 14.38 -31.90 -8.22
CA ALA A 14 13.64 -31.86 -6.98
C ALA A 14 13.10 -33.24 -6.60
N ARG A 15 13.19 -33.54 -5.31
CA ARG A 15 12.55 -34.71 -4.70
C ARG A 15 11.15 -34.30 -4.28
N PHE A 16 10.16 -35.08 -4.69
CA PHE A 16 8.76 -34.89 -4.34
C PHE A 16 8.31 -36.15 -3.59
N ASP A 17 7.56 -35.96 -2.51
CA ASP A 17 7.00 -37.08 -1.75
C ASP A 17 5.81 -37.68 -2.52
N GLU A 18 5.60 -38.99 -2.40
CA GLU A 18 4.46 -39.70 -2.98
C GLU A 18 3.37 -39.92 -1.89
N PRO A 19 2.11 -39.53 -2.13
CA PRO A 19 1.58 -38.88 -3.33
C PRO A 19 1.98 -37.40 -3.44
N ILE A 20 2.21 -36.91 -4.66
CA ILE A 20 2.58 -35.51 -4.89
C ILE A 20 1.47 -34.54 -4.47
N ASP A 21 1.84 -33.58 -3.62
CA ASP A 21 1.05 -32.39 -3.36
C ASP A 21 1.32 -31.31 -4.41
N LEU A 22 0.43 -31.21 -5.41
CA LEU A 22 0.52 -30.20 -6.45
C LEU A 22 0.34 -28.78 -5.91
N GLY A 23 -0.40 -28.59 -4.81
CA GLY A 23 -0.50 -27.28 -4.17
C GLY A 23 0.85 -26.80 -3.65
N LEU A 24 1.62 -27.69 -3.01
CA LEU A 24 2.98 -27.39 -2.54
C LEU A 24 3.94 -27.14 -3.71
N VAL A 25 3.83 -27.92 -4.78
CA VAL A 25 4.60 -27.71 -6.02
C VAL A 25 4.31 -26.33 -6.61
N GLU A 26 3.03 -25.95 -6.73
CA GLU A 26 2.63 -24.64 -7.27
C GLU A 26 3.16 -23.49 -6.40
N GLN A 27 3.06 -23.61 -5.07
CA GLN A 27 3.64 -22.63 -4.15
C GLN A 27 5.15 -22.50 -4.33
N GLN A 28 5.88 -23.59 -4.54
CA GLN A 28 7.33 -23.55 -4.80
C GLN A 28 7.66 -22.93 -6.16
N ILE A 29 6.82 -23.11 -7.19
CA ILE A 29 6.97 -22.43 -8.49
C ILE A 29 6.71 -20.94 -8.33
N LEU A 30 5.63 -20.54 -7.67
CA LEU A 30 5.25 -19.14 -7.47
C LEU A 30 6.24 -18.39 -6.58
N ALA A 31 6.84 -19.06 -5.59
CA ALA A 31 7.87 -18.49 -4.73
C ALA A 31 9.20 -18.25 -5.46
N ARG A 32 9.43 -18.89 -6.62
CA ARG A 32 10.65 -18.64 -7.40
C ARG A 32 10.56 -17.27 -8.07
N PRO A 33 11.68 -16.52 -8.11
CA PRO A 33 11.75 -15.28 -8.86
C PRO A 33 11.56 -15.57 -10.34
N LEU A 34 10.70 -14.79 -11.00
CA LEU A 34 10.50 -14.89 -12.44
C LEU A 34 11.81 -14.60 -13.18
N PRO A 35 12.10 -15.31 -14.28
CA PRO A 35 13.22 -14.99 -15.14
C PRO A 35 13.03 -13.56 -15.63
N GLU A 36 13.96 -12.67 -15.23
CA GLU A 36 13.85 -11.21 -15.30
C GLU A 36 13.02 -10.69 -16.47
N ALA A 37 11.70 -10.58 -16.26
CA ALA A 37 10.97 -9.48 -16.85
C ALA A 37 11.49 -8.27 -16.08
N ARG A 38 12.33 -7.43 -16.70
CA ARG A 38 12.74 -6.13 -16.16
C ARG A 38 11.46 -5.31 -15.91
N GLY A 39 10.86 -5.47 -14.76
CA GLY A 39 9.59 -4.88 -14.39
C GLY A 39 9.44 -5.06 -12.89
N ARG A 40 9.31 -3.94 -12.19
CA ARG A 40 9.35 -3.87 -10.73
C ARG A 40 8.31 -4.82 -10.14
N SER A 41 8.76 -5.81 -9.39
CA SER A 41 7.89 -6.69 -8.59
C SER A 41 6.91 -5.83 -7.79
N ARG A 42 5.64 -5.88 -8.16
CA ARG A 42 4.53 -5.32 -7.41
C ARG A 42 4.06 -6.41 -6.47
N GLU A 43 4.91 -6.75 -5.48
CA GLU A 43 4.46 -7.55 -4.34
C GLU A 43 3.23 -6.85 -3.76
N GLY A 44 2.09 -7.55 -3.82
CA GLY A 44 0.84 -7.07 -3.27
C GLY A 44 1.09 -6.64 -1.83
N MET A 45 0.88 -5.35 -1.54
CA MET A 45 1.13 -4.78 -0.23
C MET A 45 0.31 -5.59 0.80
N PRO A 46 0.93 -6.34 1.72
CA PRO A 46 0.21 -7.16 2.68
C PRO A 46 -0.84 -6.32 3.40
N VAL A 47 -2.01 -6.90 3.68
CA VAL A 47 -3.16 -6.17 4.27
C VAL A 47 -2.73 -5.35 5.51
N ALA A 48 -1.80 -5.88 6.30
CA ALA A 48 -1.21 -5.15 7.43
C ALA A 48 -0.46 -3.86 7.01
N GLN A 49 0.29 -3.87 5.92
CA GLN A 49 0.93 -2.68 5.35
C GLN A 49 -0.09 -1.72 4.73
N PHE A 50 -1.16 -2.22 4.12
CA PHE A 50 -2.25 -1.37 3.63
C PHE A 50 -2.95 -0.65 4.79
N VAL A 51 -3.34 -1.40 5.84
CA VAL A 51 -3.95 -0.85 7.06
C VAL A 51 -3.00 0.10 7.77
N ALA A 52 -1.72 -0.25 7.90
CA ALA A 52 -0.70 0.63 8.46
C ALA A 52 -0.53 1.90 7.62
N GLY A 53 -0.55 1.79 6.28
CA GLY A 53 -0.49 2.92 5.37
C GLY A 53 -1.69 3.85 5.52
N VAL A 54 -2.91 3.30 5.57
CA VAL A 54 -4.14 4.06 5.84
C VAL A 54 -4.06 4.75 7.20
N PHE A 55 -3.63 4.04 8.25
CA PHE A 55 -3.52 4.61 9.60
C PHE A 55 -2.45 5.72 9.68
N PHE A 56 -1.30 5.48 9.07
CA PHE A 56 -0.19 6.43 8.97
C PHE A 56 -0.56 7.67 8.14
N MET A 57 -1.56 7.57 7.26
CA MET A 57 -2.08 8.69 6.50
C MET A 57 -3.23 9.41 7.23
N LEU A 58 -4.12 8.66 7.89
CA LEU A 58 -5.29 9.25 8.53
C LEU A 58 -4.92 10.02 9.81
N VAL A 59 -4.01 9.47 10.62
CA VAL A 59 -3.60 10.07 11.91
C VAL A 59 -3.03 11.48 11.73
N PRO A 60 -2.08 11.71 10.81
CA PRO A 60 -1.57 13.06 10.55
C PRO A 60 -2.61 14.00 9.91
N ALA A 61 -3.57 13.47 9.14
CA ALA A 61 -4.63 14.27 8.51
C ALA A 61 -5.62 14.84 9.54
N VAL A 62 -5.90 14.11 10.63
CA VAL A 62 -6.80 14.56 11.71
C VAL A 62 -6.06 15.29 12.83
N ALA A 63 -4.72 15.30 12.81
CA ALA A 63 -3.90 15.91 13.86
C ALA A 63 -4.21 17.40 14.12
N PRO A 64 -4.51 18.26 13.12
CA PRO A 64 -4.94 19.64 13.36
C PRO A 64 -6.23 19.74 14.18
N LEU A 65 -7.22 18.88 13.90
CA LEU A 65 -8.48 18.83 14.67
C LEU A 65 -8.27 18.28 16.06
N LEU A 66 -7.40 17.28 16.22
CA LEU A 66 -7.01 16.76 17.52
C LEU A 66 -6.34 17.85 18.37
N ALA A 67 -5.38 18.59 17.79
CA ALA A 67 -4.73 19.70 18.47
C ALA A 67 -5.73 20.77 18.91
N PHE A 68 -6.69 21.11 18.05
CA PHE A 68 -7.79 22.02 18.42
C PHE A 68 -8.64 21.45 19.56
N GLY A 69 -9.08 20.18 19.47
CA GLY A 69 -9.90 19.54 20.50
C GLY A 69 -9.20 19.51 21.86
N LEU A 70 -7.89 19.28 21.88
CA LEU A 70 -7.08 19.32 23.09
C LEU A 70 -6.98 20.74 23.67
N LEU A 71 -6.76 21.77 22.85
CA LEU A 71 -6.79 23.17 23.30
C LEU A 71 -8.16 23.58 23.85
N TRP A 72 -9.22 23.15 23.18
CA TRP A 72 -10.59 23.41 23.63
C TRP A 72 -10.86 22.74 24.98
N GLY A 73 -10.45 21.47 25.14
CA GLY A 73 -10.54 20.77 26.42
C GLY A 73 -9.76 21.48 27.53
N ALA A 74 -8.51 21.88 27.25
CA ALA A 74 -7.68 22.61 28.21
C ALA A 74 -8.32 23.93 28.66
N SER A 75 -9.01 24.64 27.76
CA SER A 75 -9.70 25.89 28.11
C SER A 75 -10.89 25.74 29.07
N ARG A 76 -11.40 24.50 29.22
CA ARG A 76 -12.55 24.16 30.07
C ARG A 76 -12.15 23.46 31.36
N GLU A 77 -10.90 23.02 31.46
CA GLU A 77 -10.41 22.24 32.58
C GLU A 77 -10.03 23.15 33.76
N THR A 78 -10.45 22.76 34.97
CA THR A 78 -10.15 23.53 36.19
C THR A 78 -8.92 23.00 36.91
N ASP A 79 -8.57 21.74 36.70
CA ASP A 79 -7.35 21.13 37.22
C ASP A 79 -6.14 21.55 36.37
N SER A 80 -5.16 22.20 37.00
CA SER A 80 -3.96 22.69 36.31
C SER A 80 -3.13 21.57 35.69
N ASP A 81 -3.03 20.42 36.35
CA ASP A 81 -2.17 19.32 35.89
C ASP A 81 -2.76 18.67 34.63
N VAL A 82 -4.09 18.54 34.59
CA VAL A 82 -4.82 18.02 33.43
C VAL A 82 -4.79 19.03 32.27
N ALA A 83 -4.99 20.31 32.57
CA ALA A 83 -4.90 21.38 31.57
C ALA A 83 -3.52 21.42 30.89
N ASP A 84 -2.44 21.32 31.68
CA ASP A 84 -1.07 21.29 31.17
C ASP A 84 -0.81 20.06 30.29
N ALA A 85 -1.29 18.88 30.70
CA ALA A 85 -1.17 17.67 29.89
C ALA A 85 -1.87 17.80 28.52
N LEU A 86 -3.06 18.40 28.49
CA LEU A 86 -3.80 18.67 27.25
C LEU A 86 -3.08 19.68 26.35
N LEU A 87 -2.50 20.73 26.94
CA LEU A 87 -1.70 21.71 26.22
C LEU A 87 -0.43 21.10 25.60
N ILE A 88 0.27 20.23 26.34
CA ILE A 88 1.42 19.49 25.82
C ILE A 88 0.98 18.59 24.66
N GLY A 89 -0.13 17.86 24.83
CA GLY A 89 -0.70 17.03 23.78
C GLY A 89 -1.02 17.82 22.50
N ALA A 90 -1.62 19.00 22.64
CA ALA A 90 -1.90 19.91 21.52
C ALA A 90 -0.61 20.39 20.84
N GLY A 91 0.42 20.69 21.63
CA GLY A 91 1.75 21.07 21.16
C GLY A 91 2.44 19.98 20.33
N VAL A 92 2.23 18.70 20.66
CA VAL A 92 2.76 17.55 19.90
C VAL A 92 1.91 17.23 18.67
N ALA A 93 0.58 17.31 18.77
CA ALA A 93 -0.33 17.02 17.67
C ALA A 93 -0.22 18.05 16.53
N SER A 94 -0.02 19.32 16.85
CA SER A 94 0.07 20.40 15.86
C SER A 94 1.16 20.19 14.79
N PRO A 95 2.44 19.93 15.12
CA PRO A 95 3.48 19.68 14.13
C PRO A 95 3.28 18.36 13.36
N ALA A 96 2.60 17.36 13.94
CA ALA A 96 2.25 16.13 13.21
C ALA A 96 1.32 16.42 12.01
N GLY A 97 0.47 17.45 12.12
CA GLY A 97 -0.37 17.93 11.03
C GLY A 97 0.39 18.53 9.84
N VAL A 98 1.68 18.85 10.00
CA VAL A 98 2.58 19.32 8.93
C VAL A 98 3.23 18.15 8.19
N ALA A 99 3.51 17.05 8.89
CA ALA A 99 4.13 15.87 8.28
C ALA A 99 3.26 15.29 7.16
N PHE A 100 1.93 15.31 7.34
CA PHE A 100 0.98 14.79 6.34
C PHE A 100 1.06 15.46 4.97
N PRO A 101 0.83 16.78 4.84
CA PRO A 101 0.92 17.45 3.55
C PRO A 101 2.32 17.36 2.96
N LEU A 102 3.39 17.33 3.77
CA LEU A 102 4.76 17.13 3.29
C LEU A 102 4.96 15.76 2.64
N THR A 103 4.52 14.67 3.29
CA THR A 103 4.61 13.33 2.71
C THR A 103 3.78 13.23 1.43
N ALA A 104 2.58 13.79 1.42
CA ALA A 104 1.74 13.84 0.23
C ALA A 104 2.38 14.65 -0.91
N LEU A 105 3.03 15.79 -0.60
CA LEU A 105 3.81 16.58 -1.55
C LEU A 105 5.00 15.81 -2.12
N MET A 106 5.71 15.04 -1.29
CA MET A 106 6.83 14.19 -1.74
C MET A 106 6.35 13.09 -2.68
N LEU A 107 5.27 12.38 -2.32
CA LEU A 107 4.66 11.36 -3.16
C LEU A 107 4.16 11.95 -4.48
N TRP A 108 3.54 13.12 -4.42
CA TRP A 108 3.16 13.88 -5.59
C TRP A 108 4.37 14.24 -6.46
N ALA A 109 5.46 14.75 -5.88
CA ALA A 109 6.65 15.17 -6.62
C ALA A 109 7.32 14.00 -7.35
N GLN A 110 7.29 12.80 -6.76
CA GLN A 110 7.82 11.58 -7.36
C GLN A 110 6.99 11.08 -8.54
N LYS A 111 5.65 11.12 -8.43
CA LYS A 111 4.75 10.54 -9.44
C LYS A 111 4.25 11.56 -10.47
N ARG A 112 4.15 12.85 -10.10
CA ARG A 112 3.58 13.98 -10.85
C ARG A 112 2.22 13.68 -11.51
N ARG A 113 1.44 12.76 -10.94
CA ARG A 113 0.17 12.25 -11.47
C ARG A 113 -0.96 12.43 -10.47
N ARG A 114 -2.18 12.66 -10.97
CA ARG A 114 -3.41 12.67 -10.16
C ARG A 114 -3.90 11.24 -9.97
N SER A 115 -3.64 10.66 -8.82
CA SER A 115 -4.42 9.50 -8.37
C SER A 115 -5.62 9.97 -7.57
N VAL A 116 -6.71 9.19 -7.58
CA VAL A 116 -7.90 9.45 -6.75
C VAL A 116 -7.50 9.69 -5.28
N PHE A 117 -6.51 8.94 -4.80
CA PHE A 117 -5.95 9.10 -3.47
C PHE A 117 -5.32 10.49 -3.25
N VAL A 118 -4.37 10.90 -4.11
CA VAL A 118 -3.69 12.20 -3.99
C VAL A 118 -4.69 13.35 -4.13
N THR A 119 -5.68 13.23 -5.02
CA THR A 119 -6.74 14.24 -5.20
C THR A 119 -7.63 14.35 -3.97
N THR A 120 -8.05 13.25 -3.38
CA THR A 120 -8.88 13.25 -2.15
C THR A 120 -8.13 13.94 -1.00
N VAL A 121 -6.85 13.60 -0.83
CA VAL A 121 -5.98 14.21 0.19
C VAL A 121 -5.80 15.71 -0.06
N ALA A 122 -5.57 16.10 -1.31
CA ALA A 122 -5.36 17.50 -1.68
C ALA A 122 -6.60 18.38 -1.44
N VAL A 123 -7.80 17.80 -1.36
CA VAL A 123 -9.04 18.52 -1.04
C VAL A 123 -9.31 18.51 0.46
N VAL A 124 -9.24 17.34 1.11
CA VAL A 124 -9.63 17.18 2.51
C VAL A 124 -8.64 17.88 3.45
N ALA A 125 -7.33 17.73 3.23
CA ALA A 125 -6.32 18.29 4.13
C ALA A 125 -6.42 19.83 4.26
N PRO A 126 -6.53 20.63 3.17
CA PRO A 126 -6.66 22.07 3.32
C PRO A 126 -7.95 22.48 4.02
N VAL A 127 -9.09 21.82 3.75
CA VAL A 127 -10.36 22.12 4.42
C VAL A 127 -10.23 21.91 5.92
N VAL A 128 -9.64 20.79 6.34
CA VAL A 128 -9.44 20.45 7.75
C VAL A 128 -8.46 21.42 8.42
N SER A 129 -7.31 21.70 7.81
CA SER A 129 -6.30 22.59 8.39
C SER A 129 -6.76 24.05 8.44
N ILE A 130 -7.50 24.53 7.43
CA ILE A 130 -8.10 25.88 7.44
C ILE A 130 -9.16 25.97 8.53
N ALA A 131 -10.05 24.98 8.64
CA ALA A 131 -11.08 24.94 9.69
C ALA A 131 -10.44 24.94 11.08
N ALA A 132 -9.43 24.09 11.32
CA ALA A 132 -8.69 24.07 12.58
C ALA A 132 -8.03 25.42 12.88
N THR A 133 -7.39 26.04 11.89
CA THR A 133 -6.74 27.36 12.05
C THR A 133 -7.76 28.46 12.35
N ALA A 134 -8.91 28.47 11.68
CA ALA A 134 -10.00 29.42 11.93
C ALA A 134 -10.57 29.25 13.34
N LEU A 135 -10.70 28.02 13.82
CA LEU A 135 -11.19 27.73 15.17
C LEU A 135 -10.21 28.21 16.26
N LEU A 136 -8.90 28.29 15.99
CA LEU A 136 -7.91 28.88 16.91
C LEU A 136 -8.11 30.38 17.13
N TRP A 137 -8.89 31.08 16.29
CA TRP A 137 -9.24 32.49 16.50
C TRP A 137 -10.37 32.67 17.51
N THR A 138 -10.92 31.58 18.05
CA THR A 138 -11.94 31.65 19.08
C THR A 138 -11.34 32.27 20.35
N PRO A 139 -11.93 33.36 20.89
CA PRO A 139 -11.41 34.02 22.09
C PRO A 139 -11.47 33.08 23.30
N GLY A 140 -10.46 33.19 24.18
CA GLY A 140 -10.36 32.41 25.42
C GLY A 140 -9.61 31.07 25.29
N LEU A 141 -9.10 30.74 24.11
CA LEU A 141 -8.25 29.56 23.94
C LEU A 141 -6.80 29.84 24.37
N PRO A 142 -6.16 28.93 25.13
CA PRO A 142 -4.76 29.04 25.51
C PRO A 142 -3.84 28.65 24.34
N VAL A 143 -3.89 29.43 23.25
CA VAL A 143 -3.12 29.15 22.03
C VAL A 143 -1.67 29.56 22.23
N THR A 144 -0.76 28.59 22.16
CA THR A 144 0.68 28.87 22.13
C THR A 144 1.14 29.25 20.72
N THR A 145 2.22 30.01 20.61
CA THR A 145 2.84 30.36 19.31
C THR A 145 3.17 29.13 18.48
N ALA A 146 3.63 28.06 19.12
CA ALA A 146 3.97 26.79 18.44
C ALA A 146 2.73 26.14 17.81
N VAL A 147 1.61 26.09 18.52
CA VAL A 147 0.37 25.48 18.01
C VAL A 147 -0.23 26.33 16.88
N PHE A 148 -0.19 27.66 17.02
CA PHE A 148 -0.66 28.56 15.96
C PHE A 148 0.16 28.41 14.69
N VAL A 149 1.49 28.47 14.81
CA VAL A 149 2.42 28.36 13.66
C VAL A 149 2.32 26.98 13.01
N GLY A 150 2.22 25.90 13.79
CA GLY A 150 2.08 24.54 13.24
C GLY A 150 0.79 24.35 12.43
N ASN A 151 -0.34 24.81 12.94
CA ASN A 151 -1.61 24.76 12.22
C ASN A 151 -1.60 25.64 10.96
N LEU A 152 -1.06 26.85 11.07
CA LEU A 152 -0.93 27.76 9.92
C LEU A 152 -0.03 27.16 8.83
N ALA A 153 1.12 26.59 9.21
CA ALA A 153 2.03 25.91 8.28
C ALA A 153 1.35 24.72 7.60
N SER A 154 0.59 23.91 8.35
CA SER A 154 -0.21 22.82 7.79
C SER A 154 -1.21 23.34 6.76
N ALA A 155 -1.97 24.38 7.09
CA ALA A 155 -2.95 24.98 6.18
C ALA A 155 -2.30 25.49 4.88
N VAL A 156 -1.19 26.23 4.98
CA VAL A 156 -0.45 26.73 3.82
C VAL A 156 0.06 25.58 2.95
N LEU A 157 0.70 24.57 3.55
CA LEU A 157 1.22 23.41 2.82
C LEU A 157 0.12 22.61 2.13
N SER A 158 -1.02 22.44 2.78
CA SER A 158 -2.18 21.76 2.20
C SER A 158 -2.77 22.53 1.02
N VAL A 159 -2.84 23.86 1.09
CA VAL A 159 -3.26 24.71 -0.04
C VAL A 159 -2.27 24.59 -1.21
N ILE A 160 -0.97 24.61 -0.93
CA ILE A 160 0.07 24.41 -1.95
C ILE A 160 -0.09 23.04 -2.61
N LEU A 161 -0.29 21.97 -1.83
CA LEU A 161 -0.55 20.63 -2.35
C LEU A 161 -1.80 20.62 -3.24
N CYS A 162 -2.89 21.23 -2.80
CA CYS A 162 -4.12 21.38 -3.61
C CYS A 162 -3.82 22.05 -4.96
N ALA A 163 -3.14 23.19 -4.94
CA ALA A 163 -2.76 23.90 -6.16
C ALA A 163 -1.89 23.03 -7.08
N LEU A 164 -0.88 22.34 -6.55
CA LEU A 164 -0.01 21.47 -7.34
C LEU A 164 -0.75 20.27 -7.93
N VAL A 165 -1.68 19.67 -7.17
CA VAL A 165 -2.47 18.55 -7.64
C VAL A 165 -3.41 18.99 -8.78
N PHE A 166 -4.11 20.11 -8.64
CA PHE A 166 -5.10 20.55 -9.62
C PHE A 166 -4.57 21.42 -10.77
N LEU A 167 -3.42 22.09 -10.61
CA LEU A 167 -2.83 22.96 -11.64
C LEU A 167 -1.63 22.33 -12.35
N ALA A 168 -0.83 21.52 -11.65
CA ALA A 168 0.43 21.01 -12.18
C ALA A 168 0.43 19.51 -12.50
N SER A 169 -0.57 18.76 -12.02
CA SER A 169 -0.62 17.31 -12.28
C SER A 169 -1.35 16.98 -13.56
N ARG A 170 -0.85 15.98 -14.28
CA ARG A 170 -1.57 15.36 -15.39
C ARG A 170 -2.60 14.36 -14.85
N PRO A 171 -3.81 14.26 -15.46
CA PRO A 171 -4.72 13.17 -15.16
C PRO A 171 -4.01 11.84 -15.43
N GLU A 172 -4.28 10.84 -14.60
CA GLU A 172 -3.85 9.47 -14.85
C GLU A 172 -4.55 9.02 -16.14
N THR A 173 -3.81 8.99 -17.25
CA THR A 173 -4.36 8.60 -18.56
C THR A 173 -4.70 7.12 -18.54
N GLU A 174 -5.77 6.74 -19.25
CA GLU A 174 -6.24 5.36 -19.40
C GLU A 174 -5.10 4.42 -19.83
N GLU A 175 -4.20 4.89 -20.71
CA GLU A 175 -2.98 4.19 -21.14
C GLU A 175 -2.04 3.78 -20.00
N ALA A 176 -2.00 4.51 -18.89
CA ALA A 176 -1.16 4.17 -17.75
C ALA A 176 -1.76 3.04 -16.91
N VAL A 177 -3.08 3.02 -16.80
CA VAL A 177 -3.83 1.93 -16.15
C VAL A 177 -3.76 0.69 -17.04
N GLU A 178 -3.90 0.86 -18.36
CA GLU A 178 -3.79 -0.21 -19.35
C GLU A 178 -2.39 -0.83 -19.39
N ARG A 179 -1.32 -0.02 -19.37
CA ARG A 179 0.05 -0.56 -19.26
C ARG A 179 0.28 -1.34 -17.97
N GLU A 180 -0.29 -0.90 -16.85
CA GLU A 180 -0.16 -1.61 -15.58
C GLU A 180 -0.94 -2.95 -15.60
N ALA A 181 -2.08 -2.98 -16.28
CA ALA A 181 -2.85 -4.20 -16.53
C ALA A 181 -2.15 -5.14 -17.53
N GLU A 182 -1.52 -4.60 -18.58
CA GLU A 182 -0.74 -5.35 -19.57
C GLU A 182 0.52 -5.97 -18.94
N GLU A 183 1.20 -5.24 -18.06
CA GLU A 183 2.33 -5.75 -17.29
C GLU A 183 1.89 -6.88 -16.35
N ALA A 184 0.75 -6.74 -15.66
CA ALA A 184 0.19 -7.81 -14.83
C ALA A 184 -0.19 -9.06 -15.65
N SER A 185 -0.81 -8.87 -16.82
CA SER A 185 -1.14 -9.96 -17.75
C SER A 185 0.11 -10.67 -18.28
N ARG A 186 1.19 -9.92 -18.54
CA ARG A 186 2.47 -10.49 -18.98
C ARG A 186 3.13 -11.31 -17.88
N GLU A 187 3.08 -10.84 -16.63
CA GLU A 187 3.57 -11.60 -15.48
C GLU A 187 2.79 -12.91 -15.31
N GLU A 188 1.47 -12.83 -15.39
CA GLU A 188 0.57 -13.99 -15.32
C GLU A 188 0.87 -15.01 -16.42
N ALA A 189 1.08 -14.55 -17.65
CA ALA A 189 1.44 -15.40 -18.78
C ALA A 189 2.79 -16.12 -18.58
N LEU A 190 3.78 -15.44 -17.98
CA LEU A 190 5.07 -16.05 -17.67
C LEU A 190 4.92 -17.12 -16.57
N ARG A 191 4.13 -16.85 -15.53
CA ARG A 191 3.83 -17.83 -14.46
C ARG A 191 3.13 -19.06 -14.99
N LEU A 192 2.13 -18.89 -15.86
CA LEU A 192 1.47 -20.00 -16.53
C LEU A 192 2.46 -20.83 -17.35
N LYS A 193 3.37 -20.18 -18.09
CA LYS A 193 4.41 -20.88 -18.86
C LYS A 193 5.33 -21.71 -17.97
N GLU A 194 5.82 -21.15 -16.87
CA GLU A 194 6.67 -21.88 -15.91
C GLU A 194 5.94 -23.07 -15.29
N ARG A 195 4.66 -22.87 -14.96
CA ARG A 195 3.79 -23.91 -14.42
C ARG A 195 3.61 -25.06 -15.41
N THR A 196 3.35 -24.76 -16.68
CA THR A 196 3.21 -25.76 -17.74
C THR A 196 4.52 -26.55 -17.94
N ILE A 197 5.67 -25.87 -17.86
CA ILE A 197 6.98 -26.54 -17.93
C ILE A 197 7.15 -27.52 -16.76
N ALA A 198 6.82 -27.10 -15.54
CA ALA A 198 6.91 -27.97 -14.37
C ALA A 198 5.97 -29.18 -14.48
N LEU A 199 4.71 -28.98 -14.92
CA LEU A 199 3.77 -30.08 -15.14
C LEU A 199 4.29 -31.11 -16.13
N HIS A 200 4.83 -30.65 -17.25
CA HIS A 200 5.33 -31.54 -18.28
C HIS A 200 6.47 -32.41 -17.74
N VAL A 201 7.39 -31.79 -16.99
CA VAL A 201 8.48 -32.53 -16.32
C VAL A 201 7.97 -33.52 -15.29
N LEU A 202 6.96 -33.17 -14.49
CA LEU A 202 6.38 -34.10 -13.50
C LEU A 202 5.68 -35.28 -14.16
N HIS A 203 4.97 -35.05 -15.27
CA HIS A 203 4.34 -36.08 -16.07
C HIS A 203 5.38 -37.01 -16.71
N ASP A 204 6.43 -36.45 -17.33
CA ASP A 204 7.50 -37.23 -17.96
C ASP A 204 8.27 -38.10 -16.95
N ARG A 205 8.35 -37.65 -15.69
CA ARG A 205 8.93 -38.41 -14.59
C ARG A 205 8.01 -39.51 -14.05
N GLY A 206 6.78 -39.63 -14.56
CA GLY A 206 5.78 -40.58 -14.10
C GLY A 206 5.22 -40.27 -12.70
N LEU A 207 5.41 -39.05 -12.19
CA LEU A 207 4.99 -38.67 -10.85
C LEU A 207 3.51 -38.25 -10.78
N ILE A 208 2.94 -37.89 -11.93
CA ILE A 208 1.52 -37.62 -12.11
C ILE A 208 1.00 -38.41 -13.30
N ASP A 209 -0.25 -38.87 -13.21
CA ASP A 209 -0.96 -39.54 -14.29
C ASP A 209 -1.49 -38.54 -15.33
N VAL A 210 -1.78 -39.04 -16.53
CA VAL A 210 -2.33 -38.25 -17.65
C VAL A 210 -3.59 -37.50 -17.23
N ALA A 211 -4.50 -38.15 -16.49
CA ALA A 211 -5.75 -37.54 -16.04
C ALA A 211 -5.55 -36.38 -15.05
N THR A 212 -4.46 -36.36 -14.29
CA THR A 212 -4.14 -35.21 -13.41
C THR A 212 -3.38 -34.15 -14.16
N TYR A 213 -2.52 -34.52 -15.10
CA TYR A 213 -1.86 -33.58 -16.00
C TYR A 213 -2.90 -32.75 -16.79
N GLU A 214 -3.87 -33.40 -17.44
CA GLU A 214 -4.93 -32.72 -18.21
C GLU A 214 -5.81 -31.83 -17.35
N ARG A 215 -6.14 -32.24 -16.12
CA ARG A 215 -6.88 -31.36 -15.20
C ARG A 215 -6.03 -30.19 -14.72
N ALA A 216 -4.76 -30.44 -14.41
CA ALA A 216 -3.87 -29.44 -13.85
C ALA A 216 -3.43 -28.39 -14.89
N ILE A 217 -3.44 -28.68 -16.19
CA ILE A 217 -3.02 -27.69 -17.20
C ILE A 217 -4.05 -26.55 -17.34
N ASP A 218 -5.34 -26.86 -17.26
CA ASP A 218 -6.44 -25.90 -17.50
C ASP A 218 -6.87 -25.12 -16.24
N MET A 219 -6.30 -25.43 -15.07
CA MET A 219 -6.68 -24.79 -13.82
C MET A 219 -6.12 -23.36 -13.66
N PRO A 220 -6.80 -22.44 -12.97
CA PRO A 220 -6.26 -21.11 -12.70
C PRO A 220 -5.00 -21.16 -11.80
N LEU A 221 -4.17 -20.12 -11.82
CA LEU A 221 -2.99 -20.04 -10.95
C LEU A 221 -3.39 -20.08 -9.46
N GLY A 222 -2.65 -20.84 -8.66
CA GLY A 222 -2.86 -21.00 -7.22
C GLY A 222 -3.94 -22.01 -6.83
N SER A 223 -4.52 -22.74 -7.78
CA SER A 223 -5.64 -23.65 -7.53
C SER A 223 -5.27 -25.14 -7.52
N TRP A 224 -4.00 -25.51 -7.76
CA TRP A 224 -3.60 -26.93 -7.77
C TRP A 224 -3.80 -27.65 -6.44
N GLY A 225 -3.83 -26.92 -5.32
CA GLY A 225 -4.14 -27.49 -4.00
C GLY A 225 -5.53 -28.11 -3.90
N GLU A 226 -6.45 -27.83 -4.84
CA GLU A 226 -7.74 -28.52 -4.91
C GLU A 226 -7.64 -29.94 -5.47
N LEU A 227 -6.67 -30.22 -6.36
CA LEU A 227 -6.46 -31.55 -6.93
C LEU A 227 -5.92 -32.53 -5.90
N SER A 228 -4.99 -32.06 -5.07
CA SER A 228 -4.40 -32.89 -3.99
C SER A 228 -5.40 -33.21 -2.89
N ARG A 229 -6.32 -32.27 -2.57
CA ARG A 229 -7.38 -32.51 -1.57
C ARG A 229 -8.42 -33.55 -1.98
N LYS A 230 -8.64 -33.77 -3.28
CA LYS A 230 -9.64 -34.74 -3.79
C LYS A 230 -9.10 -36.18 -3.86
N ARG A 231 -7.82 -36.41 -3.55
CA ARG A 231 -7.17 -37.73 -3.63
C ARG A 231 -6.99 -38.45 -2.28
N GLY A 232 -7.12 -37.74 -1.17
CA GLY A 232 -7.13 -38.33 0.19
C GLY A 232 -8.54 -38.55 0.67
#